data_AF-A0A1M5N2Y8-F1
#
_entry.id   AF-A0A1M5N2Y8-F1
#
_cell.length_a   1.000
_cell.length_b   1.000
_cell.length_c   1.000
_cell.angle_alpha   90.00
_cell.angle_beta   90.00
_cell.angle_gamma   90.00
#
_symmetry.space_group_name_H-M   'P 1'
#
loop_
_entity.id
_entity.type
_entity.pdbx_description
1 polymer ?
#
loop_
_entity_poly.entity_id
_entity_poly.type
_entity_poly.pdbx_seq_one_letter_code
_entity_poly.pdbx_strand_id
1 'polypeptide(L)' 'MKQSVNSLLGFSINGTDGEIGKVEEFYFDDQTSTVRYIVVKTGGWLSEKKVLISPEAF' A
#
# COMPACT_ATOMS: atom_id res chain seq x y z
N MET A 1 -12.98 4.94 13.76
CA MET A 1 -11.58 4.90 14.26
C MET A 1 -10.71 5.55 13.19
N LYS A 2 -9.85 6.52 13.53
CA LYS A 2 -8.94 7.15 12.56
C LYS A 2 -7.55 6.56 12.75
N GLN A 3 -6.95 6.02 11.70
CA GLN A 3 -5.55 5.58 11.69
C GLN A 3 -4.71 6.62 10.94
N SER A 4 -3.49 6.85 11.40
CA SER A 4 -2.53 7.67 10.64
C SER A 4 -1.94 6.83 9.53
N VAL A 5 -1.69 7.41 8.36
CA VAL A 5 -1.00 6.70 7.28
C VAL A 5 0.41 6.24 7.71
N ASN A 6 1.06 6.99 8.60
CA ASN A 6 2.35 6.58 9.15
C ASN A 6 2.27 5.31 10.00
N SER A 7 1.14 5.05 10.66
CA SER A 7 0.98 3.81 11.43
C SER A 7 0.72 2.59 10.55
N LEU A 8 0.44 2.79 9.26
CA LEU A 8 0.18 1.73 8.29
C LEU A 8 1.43 1.36 7.46
N LEU A 9 2.50 2.13 7.56
CA LEU A 9 3.75 1.81 6.87
C LEU A 9 4.32 0.47 7.37
N GLY A 10 4.77 -0.37 6.43
CA GLY A 10 5.30 -1.70 6.72
C GLY A 10 4.25 -2.79 6.98
N PHE A 11 2.96 -2.46 6.97
CA PHE A 11 1.89 -3.47 7.09
C PHE A 11 1.94 -4.43 5.89
N SER A 12 1.73 -5.72 6.16
CA SER A 12 1.59 -6.73 5.11
C SER A 12 0.24 -6.59 4.41
N ILE A 13 0.28 -6.58 3.08
CA ILE A 13 -0.89 -6.69 2.22
C ILE A 13 -1.02 -8.14 1.79
N ASN A 14 -2.17 -8.75 2.08
CA ASN A 14 -2.45 -10.14 1.73
C ASN A 14 -3.46 -10.20 0.58
N GLY A 15 -3.16 -11.04 -0.40
CA GLY A 15 -4.10 -11.53 -1.38
C GLY A 15 -4.84 -12.78 -0.89
N THR A 16 -5.64 -13.37 -1.78
CA THR A 16 -6.38 -14.60 -1.47
C THR A 16 -5.49 -15.84 -1.33
N ASP A 17 -4.25 -15.77 -1.82
CA ASP A 17 -3.26 -16.84 -1.89
C ASP A 17 -2.01 -16.60 -1.02
N GLY A 18 -1.94 -15.47 -0.30
CA GLY A 18 -0.85 -15.19 0.63
C GLY A 18 -0.41 -13.72 0.65
N GLU A 19 0.78 -13.47 1.20
CA GLU A 19 1.34 -12.12 1.26
C GLU A 19 1.78 -11.63 -0.14
N ILE A 20 1.34 -10.43 -0.51
CA ILE A 20 1.73 -9.74 -1.74
C ILE A 20 3.01 -8.92 -1.48
N GLY A 21 3.06 -8.24 -0.33
CA GLY A 21 4.17 -7.36 0.02
C GLY A 21 3.81 -6.44 1.18
N LYS A 22 4.58 -5.35 1.33
CA LYS A 22 4.41 -4.40 2.44
C LYS A 22 4.11 -2.98 1.95
N VAL A 23 3.28 -2.27 2.69
CA VAL A 23 2.98 -0.85 2.45
C VAL A 23 4.26 -0.03 2.62
N GLU A 24 4.57 0.80 1.62
CA GLU A 24 5.75 1.65 1.61
C GLU A 24 5.39 3.14 1.67
N GLU A 25 4.37 3.56 0.93
CA GLU A 25 3.91 4.96 0.90
C GLU A 25 2.46 5.06 0.38
N PHE A 26 1.92 6.28 0.40
CA PHE A 26 0.55 6.58 -0.02
C PHE A 26 0.53 7.79 -0.95
N TYR A 27 -0.23 7.71 -2.04
CA TYR A 27 -0.50 8.86 -2.91
C TYR A 27 -1.89 9.41 -2.65
N PHE A 28 -1.97 10.72 -2.54
CA PHE A 28 -3.18 11.45 -2.21
C PHE A 28 -3.58 12.36 -3.36
N ASP A 29 -4.88 12.49 -3.55
CA ASP A 29 -5.48 13.56 -4.32
C ASP A 29 -5.28 14.88 -3.55
N ASP A 30 -4.61 15.84 -4.17
CA ASP A 30 -4.19 17.10 -3.55
C ASP A 30 -5.35 18.05 -3.23
N GLN A 31 -6.49 17.88 -3.90
CA GLN A 31 -7.70 18.69 -3.69
C GLN A 31 -8.59 18.10 -2.59
N THR A 32 -8.72 16.78 -2.54
CA THR A 32 -9.67 16.10 -1.64
C THR A 32 -9.01 15.42 -0.44
N SER A 33 -7.67 15.31 -0.42
CA SER A 33 -6.90 14.52 0.55
C SER A 33 -7.28 13.03 0.57
N THR A 34 -7.91 12.54 -0.51
CA THR A 34 -8.30 11.13 -0.65
C THR A 34 -7.08 10.29 -1.03
N VAL A 35 -6.85 9.16 -0.36
CA VAL A 35 -5.83 8.18 -0.79
C VAL A 35 -6.28 7.59 -2.13
N ARG A 36 -5.48 7.77 -3.18
CA ARG A 36 -5.73 7.19 -4.51
C ARG A 36 -4.99 5.87 -4.70
N TYR A 37 -3.80 5.77 -4.14
CA TYR A 37 -2.97 4.58 -4.27
C TYR A 37 -2.20 4.30 -3.00
N ILE A 38 -2.12 3.03 -2.66
CA ILE A 38 -1.19 2.45 -1.70
C ILE A 38 -0.03 1.88 -2.50
N VAL A 39 1.18 2.34 -2.22
CA VAL A 39 2.38 1.79 -2.85
C VAL A 39 2.82 0.59 -2.04
N VAL A 40 2.84 -0.57 -2.69
CA VAL A 40 3.23 -1.83 -2.07
C VAL A 40 4.56 -2.27 -2.66
N LYS A 41 5.53 -2.48 -1.78
CA LYS A 41 6.80 -3.11 -2.10
C LYS A 41 6.62 -4.63 -2.08
N THR A 42 6.79 -5.24 -3.25
CA THR A 42 6.57 -6.66 -3.52
C THR A 42 7.88 -7.34 -3.91
N GLY A 43 7.94 -8.66 -3.77
CA GLY A 43 9.13 -9.46 -4.10
C GLY A 43 10.20 -9.46 -3.01
N GLY A 44 11.32 -10.13 -3.29
CA GLY A 44 12.48 -10.22 -2.40
C GLY A 44 13.57 -9.21 -2.75
N TRP A 45 14.71 -9.25 -2.04
CA TRP A 45 15.81 -8.28 -2.18
C TRP A 45 16.34 -8.09 -3.60
N LEU A 46 16.18 -9.10 -4.47
CA LEU A 46 16.68 -9.11 -5.86
C LEU A 46 15.57 -8.91 -6.92
N SER A 47 14.30 -8.97 -6.53
CA SER A 47 13.14 -8.90 -7.43
C SER A 47 12.13 -7.84 -7.03
N GLU A 48 12.59 -6.88 -6.23
CA GLU A 48 11.76 -5.82 -5.68
C GLU A 48 11.01 -5.04 -6.76
N LYS A 49 9.70 -4.91 -6.58
CA LYS A 49 8.85 -4.06 -7.40
C LYS A 49 7.92 -3.25 -6.53
N LYS A 50 7.74 -1.98 -6.88
CA LYS A 50 6.71 -1.12 -6.32
C LYS A 50 5.48 -1.20 -7.22
N VAL A 51 4.34 -1.51 -6.63
CA VAL A 51 3.05 -1.55 -7.34
C VAL A 51 2.07 -0.59 -6.68
N LEU A 52 1.18 -0.02 -7.50
CA LEU A 52 0.11 0.85 -7.03
C LEU A 52 -1.16 0.03 -6.87
N ILE A 53 -1.75 0.04 -5.68
CA ILE A 53 -3.04 -0.59 -5.41
C ILE A 53 -4.05 0.49 -5.05
N SER A 54 -5.18 0.53 -5.75
CA SER A 54 -6.30 1.39 -5.37
C SER A 54 -6.90 0.90 -4.04
N PRO A 55 -7.15 1.76 -3.05
CA PRO A 55 -7.91 1.38 -1.86
C PRO A 55 -9.29 0.81 -2.15
N GLU A 56 -9.88 1.13 -3.31
CA GLU A 56 -11.17 0.57 -3.76
C GLU A 56 -11.08 -0.91 -4.20
N ALA A 57 -9.86 -1.48 -4.28
CA ALA A 57 -9.65 -2.89 -4.58
C ALA A 57 -9.83 -3.82 -3.37
N PHE A 58 -10.04 -3.25 -2.17
CA PHE A 58 -10.33 -3.97 -0.92
C PHE A 58 -11.81 -3.81 -0.54
#